data_AF-A0A4Q5J789-F1
#
_entry.id   AF-A0A4Q5J789-F1
#
_cell.length_a   1.000
_cell.length_b   1.000
_cell.length_c   1.000
_cell.angle_alpha   90.00
_cell.angle_beta   90.00
_cell.angle_gamma   90.00
#
_symmetry.space_group_name_H-M   'P 1'
#
loop_
_entity.id
_entity.type
_entity.pdbx_description
1 polymer ?
#
loop_
_entity_poly.entity_id
_entity_poly.type
_entity_poly.pdbx_seq_one_letter_code
_entity_poly.pdbx_strand_id
1 'polypeptide(L)'
;MATSSPSGTAATARPSRRRQRSVRVTVAVSLLALATVAVVLAVPTQSPVWLTFSSVFALACGWAAARIVYTELAQSRRDNARDKAQQAQAYRTMFAERATEHAEFTTAMTDRMKRADAEVAELQDSFVTAQRRAAEAESRVKREAQRAAAADSLVAQLEQRVQELEIRKAEQTDQLASWEGFETVVDLMAWEEKVGAITKAALPPEAREA
;
A
#
# COMPACT_ATOMS: atom_id res chain seq x y z
N MET A 1 19.30 17.28 2.71
CA MET A 1 18.57 16.12 3.25
C MET A 1 19.58 15.30 4.05
N ALA A 2 19.76 15.63 5.33
CA ALA A 2 20.83 15.10 6.16
C ALA A 2 20.30 13.91 6.98
N THR A 3 20.82 12.72 6.73
CA THR A 3 20.54 11.51 7.51
C THR A 3 21.38 11.53 8.78
N SER A 4 20.76 11.90 9.90
CA SER A 4 21.34 11.77 11.23
C SER A 4 21.27 10.30 11.68
N SER A 5 22.40 9.59 11.62
CA SER A 5 22.54 8.27 12.22
C SER A 5 22.49 8.38 13.75
N PRO A 6 21.76 7.50 14.45
CA PRO A 6 21.76 7.47 15.91
C PRO A 6 23.13 6.99 16.41
N SER A 7 23.75 7.83 17.23
CA SER A 7 24.96 7.57 17.99
C SER A 7 24.79 6.32 18.85
N GLY A 8 25.58 5.29 18.55
CA GLY A 8 25.64 4.06 19.33
C GLY A 8 25.96 4.36 20.80
N THR A 9 25.07 3.91 21.67
CA THR A 9 25.11 4.01 23.12
C THR A 9 26.44 3.46 23.64
N ALA A 10 27.13 4.27 24.45
CA ALA A 10 28.39 3.94 25.08
C ALA A 10 28.35 2.55 25.73
N ALA A 11 29.21 1.65 25.25
CA ALA A 11 29.41 0.34 25.85
C ALA A 11 29.89 0.52 27.30
N THR A 12 28.99 0.28 28.25
CA THR A 12 29.28 0.30 29.68
C THR A 12 30.38 -0.73 29.94
N ALA A 13 31.54 -0.27 30.40
CA ALA A 13 32.69 -1.12 30.70
C ALA A 13 32.25 -2.29 31.60
N ARG A 14 32.46 -3.53 31.14
CA ARG A 14 32.12 -4.73 31.90
C ARG A 14 32.90 -4.71 33.22
N PRO A 15 32.25 -4.82 34.39
CA PRO A 15 32.95 -4.90 35.65
C PRO A 15 33.89 -6.12 35.62
N SER A 16 35.15 -5.88 35.96
CA SER A 16 36.20 -6.90 35.88
C SER A 16 35.79 -8.12 36.69
N ARG A 17 35.85 -9.31 36.07
CA ARG A 17 35.50 -10.61 36.66
C ARG A 17 36.49 -11.08 37.73
N ARG A 18 37.47 -10.25 38.08
CA ARG A 18 38.47 -10.51 39.11
C ARG A 18 37.84 -10.12 40.45
N ARG A 19 37.12 -11.06 41.07
CA ARG A 19 36.63 -10.91 42.44
C ARG A 19 37.80 -10.44 43.32
N GLN A 20 37.66 -9.26 43.89
CA GLN A 20 38.59 -8.70 44.85
C GLN A 20 38.75 -9.72 45.99
N ARG A 21 39.99 -10.16 46.25
CA ARG A 21 40.25 -11.15 47.30
C ARG A 21 39.82 -10.55 48.63
N SER A 22 38.92 -11.23 49.35
CA SER A 22 38.36 -10.68 50.59
C SER A 22 39.43 -10.65 51.68
N VAL A 23 39.57 -9.49 52.33
CA VAL A 23 40.55 -9.24 53.41
C VAL A 23 40.41 -10.27 54.54
N ARG A 24 39.19 -10.77 54.77
CA ARG A 24 38.87 -11.80 55.77
C ARG A 24 39.50 -13.16 55.44
N VAL A 25 39.52 -13.56 54.17
CA VAL A 25 40.17 -14.79 53.74
C VAL A 25 41.69 -14.67 53.86
N THR A 26 42.26 -13.50 53.53
CA THR A 26 43.70 -13.28 53.74
C THR A 26 44.08 -13.35 55.21
N VAL A 27 43.25 -12.82 56.13
CA VAL A 27 43.48 -12.91 57.58
C VAL A 27 43.39 -14.35 58.08
N ALA A 28 42.41 -15.12 57.61
CA ALA A 28 42.29 -16.54 57.97
C ALA A 28 43.52 -17.35 57.51
N VAL A 29 44.01 -17.09 56.29
CA VAL A 29 45.22 -17.73 55.75
C VAL A 29 46.46 -17.31 56.53
N SER A 30 46.60 -16.05 56.92
CA SER A 30 47.75 -15.60 57.72
C SER A 30 47.76 -16.22 59.13
N LEU A 31 46.59 -16.41 59.76
CA LEU A 31 46.49 -17.10 61.05
C LEU A 31 46.93 -18.56 60.97
N LEU A 32 46.51 -19.26 59.92
CA LEU A 32 46.94 -20.65 59.68
C LEU A 32 48.45 -20.72 59.40
N ALA A 33 49.00 -19.77 58.65
CA ALA A 33 50.44 -19.69 58.39
C ALA A 33 51.24 -19.48 59.69
N LEU A 34 50.81 -18.55 60.55
CA LEU A 34 51.43 -18.30 61.86
C LEU A 34 51.38 -19.53 62.77
N ALA A 35 50.23 -20.22 62.83
CA ALA A 35 50.10 -21.47 63.58
C ALA A 35 51.08 -22.54 63.08
N THR A 36 51.21 -22.68 61.76
CA THR A 36 52.13 -23.64 61.14
C THR A 36 53.58 -23.33 61.50
N VAL A 37 53.98 -22.06 61.42
CA VAL A 37 55.33 -21.61 61.79
C VAL A 37 55.62 -21.89 63.27
N ALA A 38 54.67 -21.62 64.17
CA ALA A 38 54.82 -21.89 65.60
C ALA A 38 55.01 -23.40 65.89
N VAL A 39 54.33 -24.27 65.16
CA VAL A 39 54.49 -25.72 65.30
C VAL A 39 55.86 -26.17 64.79
N VAL A 40 56.28 -25.69 63.62
CA VAL A 40 57.60 -26.03 63.03
C VAL A 40 58.75 -25.60 63.93
N LEU A 41 58.67 -24.41 64.54
CA LEU A 41 59.69 -23.92 65.48
C LEU A 41 59.73 -24.69 66.80
N ALA A 42 58.62 -25.31 67.22
CA ALA A 42 58.57 -26.09 68.45
C ALA A 42 59.27 -27.45 68.33
N VAL A 43 59.27 -28.08 67.15
CA VAL A 43 59.85 -29.42 66.91
C VAL A 43 61.31 -29.57 67.38
N PRO A 44 62.27 -28.69 67.00
CA PRO A 44 63.67 -28.87 67.37
C PRO A 44 63.95 -28.67 68.86
N THR A 45 63.07 -27.98 69.61
CA THR A 45 63.29 -27.73 71.04
C THR A 45 63.09 -28.97 71.92
N GLN A 46 62.42 -30.02 71.41
CA GLN A 46 62.09 -31.27 72.12
C GLN A 46 61.39 -31.06 73.50
N SER A 47 60.91 -29.85 73.80
CA SER A 47 60.30 -29.52 75.08
C SER A 47 58.80 -29.85 75.05
N PRO A 48 58.29 -30.67 75.99
CA PRO A 48 56.87 -31.03 76.02
C PRO A 48 55.97 -29.82 76.31
N VAL A 49 56.46 -28.82 77.03
CA VAL A 49 55.72 -27.58 77.32
C VAL A 49 55.52 -26.75 76.05
N TRP A 50 56.56 -26.63 75.22
CA TRP A 50 56.46 -25.91 73.94
C TRP A 50 55.55 -26.61 72.94
N LEU A 51 55.58 -27.94 72.89
CA LEU A 51 54.71 -28.73 72.02
C LEU A 51 53.23 -28.62 72.43
N THR A 52 52.93 -28.67 73.73
CA THR A 52 51.55 -28.52 74.24
C THR A 52 51.02 -27.10 74.01
N PHE A 53 51.83 -26.07 74.24
CA PHE A 53 51.41 -24.70 73.98
C PHE A 53 51.15 -24.45 72.48
N SER A 54 52.06 -24.91 71.62
CA SER A 54 51.96 -24.74 70.17
C SER A 54 50.75 -25.49 69.59
N SER A 55 50.43 -26.68 70.09
CA SER A 55 49.26 -27.44 69.64
C SER A 55 47.94 -26.76 70.03
N VAL A 56 47.80 -26.26 71.27
CA VAL A 56 46.62 -25.51 71.69
C VAL A 56 46.47 -24.22 70.89
N PHE A 57 47.58 -23.50 70.66
CA PHE A 57 47.59 -22.29 69.84
C PHE A 57 47.15 -22.59 68.40
N ALA A 58 47.67 -23.66 67.79
CA ALA A 58 47.30 -24.07 66.44
C ALA A 58 45.80 -24.43 66.33
N LEU A 59 45.24 -25.12 67.33
CA LEU A 59 43.81 -25.43 67.38
C LEU A 59 42.96 -24.16 67.52
N ALA A 60 43.36 -23.21 68.36
CA ALA A 60 42.66 -21.94 68.52
C ALA A 60 42.68 -21.12 67.22
N CYS A 61 43.84 -21.01 66.56
CA CYS A 61 43.97 -20.34 65.27
C CYS A 61 43.17 -21.04 64.17
N GLY A 62 43.19 -22.37 64.11
CA GLY A 62 42.42 -23.16 63.15
C GLY A 62 40.91 -22.96 63.31
N TRP A 63 40.43 -22.98 64.55
CA TRP A 63 39.02 -22.73 64.86
C TRP A 63 38.60 -21.31 64.51
N ALA A 64 39.42 -20.29 64.84
CA ALA A 64 39.16 -18.91 64.48
C ALA A 64 39.12 -18.72 62.95
N ALA A 65 40.08 -19.28 62.22
CA ALA A 65 40.12 -19.24 60.75
C ALA A 65 38.87 -19.90 60.14
N ALA A 66 38.48 -21.07 60.63
CA ALA A 66 37.27 -21.77 60.17
C ALA A 66 36.00 -20.93 60.38
N ARG A 67 35.88 -20.28 61.55
CA ARG A 67 34.72 -19.42 61.87
C ARG A 67 34.67 -18.19 60.95
N ILE A 68 35.80 -17.54 60.71
CA ILE A 68 35.90 -16.40 59.77
C ILE A 68 35.44 -16.83 58.37
N VAL A 69 36.00 -17.92 57.84
CA VAL A 69 35.67 -18.42 56.50
C VAL A 69 34.20 -18.84 56.40
N TYR A 70 33.66 -19.48 57.44
CA TYR A 70 32.25 -19.89 57.48
C TYR A 70 31.31 -18.68 57.38
N THR A 71 31.53 -17.64 58.20
CA THR A 71 30.69 -16.44 58.19
C THR A 71 30.75 -15.70 56.86
N GLU A 72 31.93 -15.63 56.24
CA GLU A 72 32.11 -15.03 54.92
C GLU A 72 31.41 -15.84 53.82
N LEU A 73 31.49 -17.17 53.87
CA LEU A 73 30.79 -18.03 52.91
C LEU A 73 29.27 -17.90 53.03
N ALA A 74 28.75 -17.87 54.26
CA ALA A 74 27.33 -17.65 54.52
C ALA A 74 26.87 -16.29 53.97
N GLN A 75 27.67 -15.24 54.19
CA GLN A 75 27.37 -13.90 53.68
C GLN A 75 27.42 -13.86 52.14
N SER A 76 28.47 -14.40 51.54
CA SER A 76 28.65 -14.49 50.08
C SER A 76 27.49 -15.24 49.39
N ARG A 77 26.95 -16.28 50.03
CA ARG A 77 25.75 -16.98 49.53
C ARG A 77 24.52 -16.08 49.54
N ARG A 78 24.30 -15.31 50.61
CA ARG A 78 23.17 -14.37 50.71
C ARG A 78 23.27 -13.26 49.67
N ASP A 79 24.46 -12.69 49.52
CA ASP A 79 24.68 -11.60 48.55
C ASP A 79 24.51 -12.11 47.11
N ASN A 80 25.02 -13.30 46.78
CA ASN A 80 24.77 -13.92 45.48
C ASN A 80 23.27 -14.21 45.22
N ALA A 81 22.51 -14.60 46.25
CA ALA A 81 21.06 -14.76 46.11
C ALA A 81 20.35 -13.41 45.88
N ARG A 82 20.78 -12.35 46.58
CA ARG A 82 20.26 -10.98 46.37
C ARG A 82 20.59 -10.46 44.98
N ASP A 83 21.82 -10.62 44.51
CA ASP A 83 22.25 -10.19 43.18
C ASP A 83 21.42 -10.87 42.09
N LYS A 84 21.19 -12.17 42.21
CA LYS A 84 20.33 -12.92 41.28
C LYS A 84 18.89 -12.43 41.32
N ALA A 85 18.35 -12.13 42.50
CA ALA A 85 17.01 -11.58 42.64
C ALA A 85 16.90 -10.19 42.00
N GLN A 86 17.88 -9.31 42.22
CA GLN A 86 17.95 -7.98 41.60
C GLN A 86 18.08 -8.07 40.08
N GLN A 87 18.93 -8.96 39.57
CA GLN A 87 19.04 -9.22 38.13
C GLN A 87 17.70 -9.69 37.54
N ALA A 88 17.03 -10.64 38.20
CA ALA A 88 15.73 -11.12 37.75
C ALA A 88 14.67 -10.00 37.75
N GLN A 89 14.67 -9.12 38.75
CA GLN A 89 13.78 -7.94 38.80
C GLN A 89 14.09 -6.93 37.70
N ALA A 90 15.38 -6.65 37.45
CA ALA A 90 15.80 -5.76 36.37
C ALA A 90 15.37 -6.30 35.00
N TYR A 91 15.59 -7.60 34.75
CA TYR A 91 15.11 -8.25 33.54
C TYR A 91 13.58 -8.18 33.41
N ARG A 92 12.83 -8.49 34.49
CA ARG A 92 11.36 -8.38 34.48
C ARG A 92 10.89 -6.97 34.12
N THR A 93 11.55 -5.94 34.64
CA THR A 93 11.19 -4.55 34.38
C THR A 93 11.44 -4.20 32.91
N MET A 94 12.62 -4.54 32.37
CA MET A 94 12.93 -4.33 30.94
C MET A 94 11.99 -5.10 30.01
N PHE A 95 11.60 -6.32 30.39
CA PHE A 95 10.63 -7.10 29.60
C PHE A 95 9.22 -6.50 29.66
N ALA A 96 8.79 -6.01 30.82
CA ALA A 96 7.49 -5.35 30.96
C ALA A 96 7.41 -4.07 30.12
N GLU A 97 8.45 -3.23 30.17
CA GLU A 97 8.56 -2.00 29.38
C GLU A 97 8.52 -2.29 27.87
N ARG A 98 9.31 -3.26 27.40
CA ARG A 98 9.27 -3.67 25.98
C ARG A 98 7.92 -4.26 25.58
N ALA A 99 7.27 -5.01 26.48
CA ALA A 99 5.95 -5.57 26.20
C ALA A 99 4.89 -4.47 26.03
N THR A 100 4.95 -3.41 26.85
CA THR A 100 4.07 -2.25 26.70
C THR A 100 4.35 -1.49 25.41
N GLU A 101 5.62 -1.22 25.08
CA GLU A 101 6.02 -0.55 23.83
C GLU A 101 5.57 -1.36 22.60
N HIS A 102 5.76 -2.69 22.61
CA HIS A 102 5.32 -3.56 21.53
C HIS A 102 3.80 -3.59 21.40
N ALA A 103 3.04 -3.58 22.50
CA ALA A 103 1.58 -3.55 22.46
C ALA A 103 1.05 -2.22 21.91
N GLU A 104 1.66 -1.09 22.28
CA GLU A 104 1.32 0.22 21.74
C GLU A 104 1.61 0.28 20.23
N PHE A 105 2.78 -0.21 19.81
CA PHE A 105 3.16 -0.27 18.40
C PHE A 105 2.21 -1.14 17.57
N THR A 106 1.87 -2.34 18.04
CA THR A 106 0.96 -3.23 17.30
C THR A 106 -0.45 -2.63 17.21
N THR A 107 -0.92 -1.98 18.27
CA THR A 107 -2.21 -1.28 18.26
C THR A 107 -2.21 -0.13 17.25
N ALA A 108 -1.19 0.73 17.29
CA ALA A 108 -1.07 1.85 16.36
C ALA A 108 -0.96 1.39 14.90
N MET A 109 -0.21 0.32 14.62
CA MET A 109 -0.10 -0.25 13.28
C MET A 109 -1.41 -0.86 12.81
N THR A 110 -2.12 -1.58 13.69
CA THR A 110 -3.44 -2.17 13.39
C THR A 110 -4.44 -1.08 13.04
N ASP A 111 -4.47 0.02 13.78
CA ASP A 111 -5.36 1.14 13.50
C ASP A 111 -5.00 1.83 12.18
N ARG A 112 -3.71 1.98 11.88
CA ARG A 112 -3.26 2.52 10.59
C ARG A 112 -3.68 1.63 9.42
N MET A 113 -3.55 0.31 9.55
CA MET A 113 -4.01 -0.65 8.53
C MET A 113 -5.52 -0.53 8.30
N LYS A 114 -6.32 -0.50 9.37
CA LYS A 114 -7.78 -0.32 9.25
C LYS A 114 -8.17 0.97 8.52
N ARG A 115 -7.47 2.08 8.79
CA ARG A 115 -7.70 3.34 8.09
C ARG A 115 -7.34 3.23 6.61
N ALA A 116 -6.19 2.64 6.30
CA ALA A 116 -5.78 2.42 4.91
C ALA A 116 -6.78 1.51 4.17
N ASP A 117 -7.26 0.45 4.79
CA ASP A 117 -8.25 -0.45 4.20
C ASP A 117 -9.58 0.26 3.92
N ALA A 118 -10.02 1.13 4.84
CA ALA A 118 -11.22 1.95 4.65
C ALA A 118 -11.06 2.95 3.50
N GLU A 119 -9.92 3.63 3.40
CA GLU A 119 -9.60 4.53 2.29
C GLU A 119 -9.57 3.78 0.95
N VAL A 120 -8.98 2.58 0.92
CA VAL A 120 -8.96 1.74 -0.30
C VAL A 120 -10.38 1.34 -0.70
N ALA A 121 -11.22 0.95 0.25
CA ALA A 121 -12.62 0.59 -0.03
C ALA A 121 -13.42 1.79 -0.58
N GLU A 122 -13.23 2.98 -0.01
CA GLU A 122 -13.85 4.22 -0.51
C GLU A 122 -13.39 4.56 -1.93
N LEU A 123 -12.08 4.47 -2.19
CA LEU A 123 -11.51 4.69 -3.53
C LEU A 123 -12.07 3.69 -4.54
N GLN A 124 -12.20 2.42 -4.18
CA GLN A 124 -12.80 1.39 -5.04
C GLN A 124 -14.26 1.70 -5.38
N ASP A 125 -15.06 2.11 -4.40
CA ASP A 125 -16.47 2.48 -4.64
C ASP A 125 -16.59 3.72 -5.55
N SER A 126 -15.77 4.73 -5.30
CA SER A 126 -15.72 5.94 -6.12
C SER A 126 -15.32 5.62 -7.57
N PHE A 127 -14.39 4.69 -7.77
CA PHE A 127 -13.92 4.24 -9.07
C PHE A 127 -15.03 3.49 -9.83
N VAL A 128 -15.72 2.55 -9.17
CA VAL A 128 -16.86 1.83 -9.77
C VAL A 128 -17.97 2.80 -10.16
N THR A 129 -18.27 3.77 -9.29
CA THR A 129 -19.28 4.81 -9.58
C THR A 129 -18.86 5.69 -10.76
N ALA A 130 -17.60 6.11 -10.83
CA ALA A 130 -17.06 6.88 -11.94
C ALA A 130 -17.10 6.09 -13.26
N GLN A 131 -16.72 4.81 -13.23
CA GLN A 131 -16.77 3.91 -14.38
C GLN A 131 -18.21 3.75 -14.89
N ARG A 132 -19.18 3.57 -14.00
CA ARG A 132 -20.60 3.48 -14.37
C ARG A 132 -21.09 4.78 -15.02
N ARG A 133 -20.78 5.94 -14.44
CA ARG A 133 -21.13 7.25 -15.03
C ARG A 133 -20.50 7.45 -16.41
N ALA A 134 -19.25 7.03 -16.60
CA ALA A 134 -18.57 7.08 -17.88
C ALA A 134 -19.28 6.20 -18.93
N ALA A 135 -19.63 4.96 -18.57
CA ALA A 135 -20.36 4.06 -19.46
C ALA A 135 -21.76 4.60 -19.82
N GLU A 136 -22.46 5.18 -18.84
CA GLU A 136 -23.76 5.83 -19.07
C GLU A 136 -23.63 7.03 -20.01
N ALA A 137 -22.61 7.88 -19.84
CA ALA A 137 -22.32 9.01 -20.71
C ALA A 137 -21.97 8.56 -22.14
N GLU A 138 -21.12 7.54 -22.29
CA GLU A 138 -20.80 6.95 -23.60
C GLU A 138 -22.05 6.41 -24.29
N SER A 139 -22.94 5.75 -23.55
CA SER A 139 -24.22 5.26 -24.10
C SER A 139 -25.14 6.39 -24.57
N ARG A 140 -25.15 7.55 -23.88
CA ARG A 140 -25.93 8.74 -24.27
C ARG A 140 -25.38 9.35 -25.55
N VAL A 141 -24.06 9.55 -25.62
CA VAL A 141 -23.38 10.06 -26.81
C VAL A 141 -23.63 9.15 -28.02
N LYS A 142 -23.55 7.84 -27.86
CA LYS A 142 -23.87 6.89 -28.95
C LYS A 142 -25.31 7.03 -29.45
N ARG A 143 -26.29 7.17 -28.54
CA ARG A 143 -27.70 7.38 -28.92
C ARG A 143 -27.92 8.71 -29.63
N GLU A 144 -27.27 9.77 -29.16
CA GLU A 144 -27.36 11.08 -29.80
C GLU A 144 -26.71 11.09 -31.18
N ALA A 145 -25.54 10.46 -31.34
CA ALA A 145 -24.88 10.27 -32.62
C ALA A 145 -25.74 9.48 -33.62
N GLN A 146 -26.42 8.42 -33.16
CA GLN A 146 -27.36 7.67 -34.00
C GLN A 146 -28.57 8.51 -34.43
N ARG A 147 -29.12 9.35 -33.53
CA ARG A 147 -30.21 10.26 -33.87
C ARG A 147 -29.78 11.33 -34.86
N ALA A 148 -28.59 11.90 -34.68
CA ALA A 148 -28.01 12.86 -35.62
C ALA A 148 -27.83 12.22 -37.00
N ALA A 149 -27.22 11.03 -37.08
CA ALA A 149 -27.05 10.30 -38.33
C ALA A 149 -28.38 9.97 -39.03
N ALA A 150 -29.42 9.61 -38.26
CA ALA A 150 -30.75 9.39 -38.80
C ALA A 150 -31.38 10.69 -39.35
N ALA A 151 -31.24 11.80 -38.63
CA ALA A 151 -31.71 13.10 -39.09
C ALA A 151 -30.97 13.55 -40.37
N ASP A 152 -29.65 13.42 -40.42
CA ASP A 152 -28.84 13.73 -41.62
C ASP A 152 -29.30 12.89 -42.82
N SER A 153 -29.60 11.61 -42.61
CA SER A 153 -30.11 10.74 -43.68
C SER A 153 -31.49 11.16 -44.20
N LEU A 154 -32.34 11.73 -43.34
CA LEU A 154 -33.65 12.26 -43.73
C LEU A 154 -33.51 13.60 -44.46
N VAL A 155 -32.61 14.47 -44.00
CA VAL A 155 -32.28 15.73 -44.70
C VAL A 155 -31.81 15.42 -46.11
N ALA A 156 -30.86 14.49 -46.28
CA ALA A 156 -30.37 14.08 -47.60
C ALA A 156 -31.49 13.53 -48.51
N GLN A 157 -32.41 12.74 -47.95
CA GLN A 157 -33.58 12.23 -48.69
C GLN A 157 -34.55 13.35 -49.10
N LEU A 158 -34.81 14.32 -48.22
CA LEU A 158 -35.69 15.45 -48.50
C LEU A 158 -35.06 16.37 -49.55
N GLU A 159 -33.77 16.66 -49.46
CA GLU A 159 -33.03 17.41 -50.48
C GLU A 159 -33.15 16.74 -51.86
N GLN A 160 -32.98 15.41 -51.92
CA GLN A 160 -33.16 14.66 -53.17
C GLN A 160 -34.59 14.77 -53.71
N ARG A 161 -35.62 14.70 -52.84
CA ARG A 161 -37.03 14.86 -53.24
C ARG A 161 -37.34 16.27 -53.73
N VAL A 162 -36.78 17.30 -53.08
CA VAL A 162 -36.92 18.70 -53.51
C VAL A 162 -36.31 18.85 -54.90
N GLN A 163 -35.08 18.37 -55.13
CA GLN A 163 -34.44 18.40 -56.46
C GLN A 163 -35.29 17.67 -57.51
N GLU A 164 -35.84 16.49 -57.19
CA GLU A 164 -36.71 15.75 -58.10
C GLU A 164 -37.98 16.55 -58.45
N LEU A 165 -38.61 17.20 -57.47
CA LEU A 165 -39.80 18.03 -57.70
C LEU A 165 -39.47 19.30 -58.49
N GLU A 166 -38.30 19.91 -58.26
CA GLU A 166 -37.82 21.07 -59.02
C GLU A 166 -37.58 20.70 -60.48
N ILE A 167 -36.97 19.55 -60.76
CA ILE A 167 -36.80 19.03 -62.12
C ILE A 167 -38.16 18.79 -62.78
N ARG A 168 -39.09 18.09 -62.11
CA ARG A 168 -40.45 17.87 -62.65
C ARG A 168 -41.19 19.17 -62.91
N LYS A 169 -41.03 20.17 -62.03
CA LYS A 169 -41.63 21.49 -62.21
C LYS A 169 -41.04 22.18 -63.45
N ALA A 170 -39.72 22.12 -63.64
CA ALA A 170 -39.06 22.64 -64.82
C ALA A 170 -39.55 21.95 -66.10
N GLU A 171 -39.66 20.62 -66.09
CA GLU A 171 -40.22 19.84 -67.19
C GLU A 171 -41.68 20.21 -67.49
N GLN A 172 -42.51 20.40 -66.46
CA GLN A 172 -43.90 20.85 -66.62
C GLN A 172 -43.98 22.27 -67.18
N THR A 173 -43.11 23.18 -66.75
CA THR A 173 -43.06 24.53 -67.33
C THR A 173 -42.58 24.50 -68.78
N ASP A 174 -41.60 23.66 -69.13
CA ASP A 174 -41.16 23.48 -70.51
C ASP A 174 -42.26 22.86 -71.38
N GLN A 175 -43.00 21.88 -70.84
CA GLN A 175 -44.18 21.33 -71.49
C GLN A 175 -45.24 22.40 -71.71
N LEU A 176 -45.62 23.16 -70.67
CA LEU A 176 -46.59 24.26 -70.79
C LEU A 176 -46.14 25.29 -71.83
N ALA A 177 -44.87 25.70 -71.83
CA ALA A 177 -44.31 26.59 -72.84
C ALA A 177 -44.38 25.98 -74.26
N SER A 178 -44.20 24.66 -74.39
CA SER A 178 -44.38 23.96 -75.67
C SER A 178 -45.85 23.91 -76.13
N TRP A 179 -46.81 23.83 -75.20
CA TRP A 179 -48.24 23.90 -75.50
C TRP A 179 -48.69 25.33 -75.86
N GLU A 180 -48.18 26.36 -75.17
CA GLU A 180 -48.38 27.78 -75.54
C GLU A 180 -47.75 28.12 -76.90
N GLY A 181 -46.72 27.37 -77.33
CA GLY A 181 -46.19 27.44 -78.70
C GLY A 181 -47.20 27.09 -79.80
N PHE A 182 -48.28 26.37 -79.49
CA PHE A 182 -49.39 26.07 -80.42
C PHE A 182 -50.51 27.12 -80.37
N GLU A 183 -50.38 28.19 -79.59
CA GLU A 183 -51.48 29.09 -79.24
C GLU A 183 -51.68 30.25 -80.24
N THR A 184 -50.87 30.37 -81.29
CA THR A 184 -51.27 31.24 -82.40
C THR A 184 -52.31 30.54 -83.26
N VAL A 185 -53.45 31.20 -83.48
CA VAL A 185 -54.50 30.80 -84.44
C VAL A 185 -53.89 30.46 -85.81
N VAL A 186 -52.76 31.08 -86.15
CA VAL A 186 -51.97 30.83 -87.36
C VAL A 186 -51.41 29.39 -87.39
N ASP A 187 -50.82 28.89 -86.30
CA ASP A 187 -50.28 27.53 -86.26
C ASP A 187 -51.37 26.46 -86.18
N LEU A 188 -52.51 26.76 -85.52
CA LEU A 188 -53.68 25.88 -85.55
C LEU A 188 -54.26 25.77 -86.96
N MET A 189 -54.35 26.88 -87.71
CA MET A 189 -54.76 26.88 -89.11
C MET A 189 -53.75 26.17 -90.02
N ALA A 190 -52.44 26.34 -89.80
CA ALA A 190 -51.41 25.63 -90.56
C ALA A 190 -51.44 24.10 -90.30
N TRP A 191 -51.73 23.68 -89.06
CA TRP A 191 -51.93 22.27 -88.73
C TRP A 191 -53.22 21.72 -89.35
N GLU A 192 -54.32 22.46 -89.29
CA GLU A 192 -55.61 22.08 -89.87
C GLU A 192 -55.53 22.01 -91.41
N GLU A 193 -54.77 22.89 -92.06
CA GLU A 193 -54.48 22.86 -93.49
C GLU A 193 -53.64 21.62 -93.86
N LYS A 194 -52.65 21.26 -93.03
CA LYS A 194 -51.81 20.07 -93.23
C LYS A 194 -52.59 18.77 -93.02
N VAL A 195 -53.46 18.70 -92.01
CA VAL A 195 -54.38 17.56 -91.79
C VAL A 195 -55.41 17.49 -92.93
N GLY A 196 -55.98 18.62 -93.35
CA GLY A 196 -56.87 18.72 -94.51
C GLY A 196 -56.21 18.22 -95.81
N ALA A 197 -54.93 18.54 -96.03
CA ALA A 197 -54.17 18.05 -97.18
C ALA A 197 -53.97 16.52 -97.16
N ILE A 198 -53.69 15.93 -96.00
CA ILE A 198 -53.56 14.48 -95.82
C ILE A 198 -54.91 13.78 -96.05
N THR A 199 -56.00 14.35 -95.53
CA THR A 199 -57.35 13.78 -95.68
C THR A 199 -57.86 13.91 -97.13
N LYS A 200 -57.50 14.99 -97.84
CA LYS A 200 -57.82 15.18 -99.27
C LYS A 200 -56.98 14.30 -100.20
N ALA A 201 -55.80 13.86 -99.75
CA ALA A 201 -55.00 12.82 -100.40
C ALA A 201 -55.55 11.40 -100.16
N ALA A 202 -56.34 11.19 -99.10
CA ALA A 202 -56.95 9.90 -98.74
C ALA A 202 -58.39 9.70 -99.27
N LEU A 203 -59.00 10.71 -99.93
CA LEU A 203 -60.34 10.61 -100.53
C LEU A 203 -60.28 10.06 -101.99
N PRO A 204 -61.09 9.04 -102.36
CA PRO A 204 -61.11 8.44 -103.70
C PRO A 204 -61.63 9.43 -104.79
N PRO A 205 -61.21 9.25 -106.06
CA PRO A 205 -61.23 10.30 -107.11
C PRO A 205 -62.61 10.74 -107.65
N GLU A 206 -63.73 10.20 -107.17
CA GLU A 206 -65.05 10.42 -107.78
C GLU A 206 -65.84 11.62 -107.21
N ALA A 207 -65.30 12.37 -106.23
CA ALA A 207 -65.97 13.49 -105.56
C ALA A 207 -65.20 14.83 -105.64
N ARG A 208 -64.58 15.14 -106.79
CA ARG A 208 -63.79 16.38 -106.99
C ARG A 208 -64.44 17.43 -107.90
N GLU A 209 -65.65 17.20 -108.43
CA GLU A 209 -66.37 18.18 -109.26
C GLU A 209 -67.81 18.37 -108.80
N ALA A 210 -67.99 19.31 -107.87
CA ALA A 210 -69.21 20.08 -107.62
C ALA A 210 -68.81 21.40 -106.95
#